data_AF-A0A8T4SV51-F1
#
_entry.id   AF-A0A8T4SV51-F1
#
_cell.length_a   1.000
_cell.length_b   1.000
_cell.length_c   1.000
_cell.angle_alpha   90.00
_cell.angle_beta   90.00
_cell.angle_gamma   90.00
#
_symmetry.space_group_name_H-M   'P 1'
#
loop_
_entity.id
_entity.type
_entity.pdbx_description
1 polymer ?
#
loop_
_entity_poly.entity_id
_entity_poly.type
_entity_poly.pdbx_seq_one_letter_code
_entity_poly.pdbx_strand_id
1 'polypeptide(L)'
;MTEDTDQILAKQFAQRKQLRDICQSRITALFQEVGEHYLRSNVATLDLHQIHDVHAFYRLIQDPTRVVHVQGYPGMSSGHEARVWARMMDYRAMMLIRHSGIVSIGNEHKATILGFRNFAHGIMIPYVANALEAKLAENVPELTI
;
A
#
# COMPACT_ATOMS: atom_id res chain seq x y z
N MET A 1 33.42 -2.71 29.23
CA MET A 1 33.34 -3.32 27.88
C MET A 1 31.91 -3.23 27.34
N THR A 2 31.36 -2.03 27.20
CA THR A 2 29.96 -1.78 26.77
C THR A 2 29.88 -0.86 25.55
N GLU A 3 30.95 -0.10 25.26
CA GLU A 3 31.00 0.87 24.16
C GLU A 3 30.93 0.22 22.76
N ASP A 4 31.35 -1.03 22.61
CA ASP A 4 31.36 -1.72 21.31
C ASP A 4 29.96 -2.23 20.92
N THR A 5 29.17 -2.69 21.90
CA THR A 5 27.80 -3.18 21.66
C THR A 5 26.85 -2.04 21.28
N ASP A 6 26.95 -0.89 21.96
CA ASP A 6 26.11 0.28 21.66
C ASP A 6 26.39 0.84 20.26
N GLN A 7 27.66 0.85 19.83
CA GLN A 7 28.04 1.29 18.49
C GLN A 7 27.56 0.32 17.39
N ILE A 8 27.62 -1.00 17.64
CA ILE A 8 27.09 -2.02 16.71
C ILE A 8 25.57 -1.86 16.56
N LEU A 9 24.85 -1.72 17.67
CA LEU A 9 23.39 -1.54 17.64
C LEU A 9 23.01 -0.25 16.91
N ALA A 10 23.66 0.88 17.20
CA ALA A 10 23.40 2.15 16.53
C ALA A 10 23.60 2.04 15.00
N LYS A 11 24.66 1.37 14.54
CA LYS A 11 24.90 1.12 13.11
C LYS A 11 23.81 0.26 12.48
N GLN A 12 23.39 -0.82 13.15
CA GLN A 12 22.31 -1.68 12.66
C GLN A 12 20.97 -0.94 12.58
N PHE A 13 20.64 -0.10 13.57
CA PHE A 13 19.45 0.75 13.54
C PHE A 13 19.49 1.75 12.39
N ALA A 14 20.62 2.41 12.17
CA ALA A 14 20.79 3.36 11.06
C ALA A 14 20.62 2.68 9.70
N GLN A 15 21.22 1.50 9.49
CA GLN A 15 21.07 0.73 8.26
C GLN A 15 19.62 0.28 8.01
N ARG A 16 18.93 -0.19 9.05
CA ARG A 16 17.51 -0.58 8.95
C ARG A 16 16.63 0.61 8.62
N LYS A 17 16.87 1.77 9.23
CA LYS A 17 16.17 3.01 8.93
C LYS A 17 16.39 3.42 7.48
N GLN A 18 17.64 3.43 7.01
CA GLN A 18 17.97 3.77 5.63
C GLN A 18 17.28 2.83 4.62
N LEU A 19 17.31 1.52 4.87
CA LEU A 19 16.62 0.56 4.00
C LEU A 19 15.11 0.79 3.99
N ARG A 20 14.51 1.03 5.16
CA ARG A 20 13.08 1.34 5.29
C ARG A 20 12.71 2.57 4.46
N ASP A 21 13.49 3.64 4.54
CA ASP A 21 13.21 4.90 3.84
C ASP A 21 13.34 4.73 2.31
N ILE A 22 14.31 3.94 1.86
CA ILE A 22 14.44 3.53 0.44
C ILE A 22 13.21 2.73 0.00
N CYS A 23 12.79 1.73 0.79
CA CYS A 23 11.61 0.93 0.48
C CYS A 23 10.34 1.79 0.44
N GLN A 24 10.18 2.72 1.40
CA GLN A 24 9.03 3.63 1.45
C GLN A 24 8.94 4.48 0.18
N SER A 25 10.07 5.02 -0.28
CA SER A 25 10.15 5.81 -1.50
C SER A 25 9.81 4.99 -2.74
N ARG A 26 10.28 3.74 -2.82
CA ARG A 26 10.02 2.84 -3.96
C ARG A 26 8.59 2.30 -3.99
N ILE A 27 8.00 2.01 -2.83
CA ILE A 27 6.59 1.64 -2.72
C ILE A 27 5.71 2.81 -3.16
N THR A 28 6.05 4.02 -2.72
CA THR A 28 5.36 5.24 -3.14
C THR A 28 5.38 5.39 -4.65
N ALA A 29 6.56 5.29 -5.27
CA ALA A 29 6.70 5.37 -6.73
C ALA A 29 5.89 4.27 -7.44
N LEU A 30 5.96 3.02 -6.95
CA LEU A 30 5.19 1.90 -7.49
C LEU A 30 3.68 2.19 -7.47
N PHE A 31 3.15 2.66 -6.33
CA PHE A 31 1.72 2.94 -6.20
C PHE A 31 1.28 4.14 -7.03
N GLN A 32 2.14 5.15 -7.14
CA GLN A 32 1.88 6.30 -7.98
C GLN A 32 1.83 5.92 -9.46
N GLU A 33 2.78 5.12 -9.94
CA GLU A 33 2.83 4.64 -11.33
C GLU A 33 1.56 3.84 -11.70
N VAL A 34 1.14 2.91 -10.83
CA VAL A 34 -0.13 2.17 -10.99
C VAL A 34 -1.34 3.11 -11.01
N GLY A 35 -1.37 4.11 -10.12
CA GLY A 35 -2.43 5.11 -10.09
C GLY A 35 -2.50 5.94 -11.37
N GLU A 36 -1.35 6.31 -11.93
CA GLU A 36 -1.24 7.02 -13.21
C GLU A 36 -1.71 6.15 -14.38
N HIS A 37 -1.37 4.86 -14.39
CA HIS A 37 -1.87 3.89 -15.38
C HIS A 37 -3.39 3.80 -15.33
N TYR A 38 -3.97 3.58 -14.15
CA TYR A 38 -5.42 3.52 -13.98
C TYR A 38 -6.13 4.82 -14.34
N LEU A 39 -5.56 5.98 -14.02
CA LEU A 39 -6.15 7.26 -14.38
C LEU A 39 -6.15 7.46 -15.90
N ARG A 40 -5.03 7.17 -16.58
CA ARG A 40 -4.91 7.26 -18.05
C ARG A 40 -5.89 6.33 -18.77
N SER A 41 -6.15 5.16 -18.20
CA SER A 41 -7.09 4.17 -18.74
C SER A 41 -8.55 4.35 -18.26
N ASN A 42 -8.87 5.44 -17.55
CA ASN A 42 -10.21 5.72 -17.02
C ASN A 42 -10.78 4.59 -16.12
N VAL A 43 -9.91 3.96 -15.33
CA VAL A 43 -10.24 2.85 -14.42
C VAL A 43 -10.45 3.33 -12.99
N ALA A 44 -9.49 4.09 -12.44
CA ALA A 44 -9.54 4.53 -11.05
C ALA A 44 -8.80 5.87 -10.83
N THR A 45 -9.17 6.55 -9.75
CA THR A 45 -8.44 7.72 -9.22
C THR A 45 -7.63 7.32 -7.99
N LEU A 46 -6.47 7.95 -7.77
CA LEU A 46 -5.56 7.65 -6.67
C LEU A 46 -5.65 8.69 -5.55
N ASP A 47 -5.73 8.21 -4.31
CA ASP A 47 -5.44 8.96 -3.08
C ASP A 47 -4.28 8.23 -2.33
N LEU A 48 -3.15 8.93 -2.12
CA LEU A 48 -1.89 8.33 -1.65
C LEU A 48 -1.41 8.97 -0.34
N HIS A 49 -1.07 8.14 0.64
CA HIS A 49 -0.62 8.57 1.97
C HIS A 49 0.67 7.87 2.38
N GLN A 50 1.63 8.64 2.89
CA GLN A 50 2.93 8.15 3.35
C GLN A 50 3.07 8.41 4.85
N ILE A 51 2.64 7.46 5.68
CA ILE A 51 2.73 7.53 7.14
C ILE A 51 3.81 6.56 7.64
N HIS A 52 3.47 5.67 8.58
CA HIS A 52 4.34 4.54 8.92
C HIS A 52 4.49 3.56 7.75
N ASP A 53 3.36 3.24 7.11
CA ASP A 53 3.27 2.48 5.87
C ASP A 53 2.86 3.41 4.72
N VAL A 54 2.93 2.89 3.49
CA VAL A 54 2.43 3.60 2.31
C VAL A 54 1.05 3.05 1.98
N HIS A 55 0.07 3.92 1.83
CA HIS A 55 -1.31 3.55 1.53
C HIS A 55 -1.76 4.20 0.23
N ALA A 56 -2.20 3.38 -0.71
CA ALA A 56 -2.87 3.81 -1.93
C ALA A 56 -4.34 3.40 -1.89
N PHE A 57 -5.21 4.33 -2.25
CA PHE A 57 -6.65 4.13 -2.37
C PHE A 57 -7.05 4.39 -3.82
N TYR A 58 -7.25 3.32 -4.59
CA TYR A 58 -7.70 3.39 -5.98
C TYR A 58 -9.22 3.35 -6.01
N ARG A 59 -9.86 4.51 -6.15
CA ARG A 59 -11.33 4.62 -6.23
C ARG A 59 -11.78 4.39 -7.65
N LEU A 60 -12.62 3.37 -7.86
CA LEU A 60 -13.07 2.97 -9.19
C LEU A 60 -13.92 4.09 -9.82
N ILE A 61 -13.69 4.38 -11.09
CA ILE A 61 -14.44 5.42 -11.80
C ILE A 61 -15.85 4.94 -12.14
N GLN A 62 -15.99 3.68 -12.57
CA GLN A 62 -17.30 3.10 -12.95
C GLN A 62 -18.18 2.77 -11.73
N ASP A 63 -17.57 2.45 -10.58
CA ASP A 63 -18.27 2.27 -9.30
C ASP A 63 -17.59 3.08 -8.19
N PRO A 64 -17.92 4.37 -8.06
CA PRO A 64 -17.26 5.27 -7.11
C PRO A 64 -17.63 4.99 -5.65
N THR A 65 -18.45 3.97 -5.37
CA THR A 65 -18.70 3.47 -4.01
C THR A 65 -17.62 2.48 -3.56
N ARG A 66 -16.83 1.95 -4.49
CA ARG A 66 -15.76 0.98 -4.23
C ARG A 66 -14.39 1.62 -4.30
N VAL A 67 -13.52 1.21 -3.39
CA VAL A 67 -12.12 1.61 -3.36
C VAL A 67 -11.23 0.43 -3.05
N VAL A 68 -10.18 0.25 -3.86
CA VAL A 68 -9.15 -0.74 -3.63
C VAL A 68 -8.07 -0.09 -2.77
N HIS A 69 -7.98 -0.54 -1.52
CA HIS A 69 -6.92 -0.10 -0.61
C HIS A 69 -5.74 -1.05 -0.72
N VAL A 70 -4.58 -0.49 -1.02
CA VAL A 70 -3.30 -1.20 -1.12
C VAL A 70 -2.34 -0.58 -0.11
N GLN A 71 -1.84 -1.42 0.80
CA GLN A 71 -0.89 -1.04 1.84
C GLN A 71 0.44 -1.71 1.56
N GLY A 72 1.50 -0.91 1.43
CA GLY A 72 2.87 -1.39 1.33
C GLY A 72 3.61 -1.19 2.65
N TYR A 73 4.34 -2.20 3.10
CA TYR A 73 5.02 -2.22 4.39
C TYR A 73 6.53 -2.05 4.21
N PRO A 74 7.09 -0.82 4.36
CA PRO A 74 8.51 -0.59 4.09
C PRO A 74 9.43 -1.40 5.01
N GLY A 75 9.04 -1.59 6.28
CA GLY A 75 9.82 -2.35 7.26
C GLY A 75 9.85 -3.87 7.03
N MET A 76 8.97 -4.38 6.16
CA MET A 76 8.90 -5.79 5.76
C MET A 76 9.28 -6.00 4.29
N SER A 77 9.69 -4.95 3.60
CA SER A 77 10.10 -4.97 2.20
C SER A 77 11.60 -5.19 2.07
N SER A 78 12.03 -5.61 0.88
CA SER A 78 13.43 -5.79 0.56
C SER A 78 13.90 -4.73 -0.45
N GLY A 79 15.21 -4.73 -0.71
CA GLY A 79 15.80 -3.95 -1.80
C GLY A 79 15.34 -4.38 -3.21
N HIS A 80 14.49 -5.39 -3.38
CA HIS A 80 14.02 -5.85 -4.68
C HIS A 80 12.50 -5.99 -4.78
N GLU A 81 11.82 -6.16 -3.66
CA GLU A 81 10.38 -6.42 -3.61
C GLU A 81 9.72 -5.65 -2.48
N ALA A 82 8.49 -5.21 -2.72
CA ALA A 82 7.58 -4.63 -1.75
C ALA A 82 6.73 -5.72 -1.10
N ARG A 83 6.60 -5.68 0.24
CA ARG A 83 5.54 -6.42 0.95
C ARG A 83 4.24 -5.62 0.83
N VAL A 84 3.23 -6.18 0.17
CA VAL A 84 1.97 -5.50 -0.12
C VAL A 84 0.78 -6.29 0.38
N TRP A 85 -0.19 -5.61 0.94
CA TRP A 85 -1.51 -6.12 1.29
C TRP A 85 -2.60 -5.31 0.57
N ALA A 86 -3.72 -5.94 0.23
CA ALA A 86 -4.80 -5.27 -0.47
C ALA A 86 -6.19 -5.82 -0.10
N ARG A 87 -7.18 -4.93 -0.16
CA ARG A 87 -8.61 -5.23 0.09
C ARG A 87 -9.52 -4.30 -0.72
N MET A 88 -10.77 -4.72 -0.91
CA MET A 88 -11.86 -3.85 -1.36
C MET A 88 -12.57 -3.24 -0.16
N MET A 89 -12.86 -1.94 -0.23
CA MET A 89 -13.56 -1.19 0.81
C MET A 89 -14.75 -0.40 0.24
N ASP A 90 -15.71 -0.12 1.11
CA ASP A 90 -16.78 0.83 0.86
C ASP A 90 -16.23 2.25 1.09
N TYR A 91 -16.24 3.07 0.03
CA TYR A 91 -15.71 4.41 0.06
C TYR A 91 -16.47 5.33 1.02
N ARG A 92 -17.80 5.20 1.11
CA ARG A 92 -18.62 6.04 1.99
C ARG A 92 -18.35 5.71 3.45
N ALA A 93 -18.32 4.42 3.79
CA ALA A 93 -17.97 3.97 5.14
C ALA A 93 -16.54 4.37 5.51
N MET A 94 -15.59 4.24 4.59
CA MET A 94 -14.20 4.67 4.78
C MET A 94 -14.13 6.17 5.09
N MET A 95 -14.79 7.02 4.30
CA MET A 95 -14.80 8.45 4.54
C MET A 95 -15.48 8.79 5.87
N LEU A 96 -16.60 8.17 6.23
CA LEU A 96 -17.24 8.39 7.54
C LEU A 96 -16.29 8.07 8.70
N ILE A 97 -15.55 6.96 8.60
CA ILE A 97 -14.54 6.57 9.59
C ILE A 97 -13.43 7.62 9.66
N ARG A 98 -12.89 8.09 8.53
CA ARG A 98 -11.85 9.13 8.49
C ARG A 98 -12.32 10.44 9.14
N HIS A 99 -13.54 10.89 8.81
CA HIS A 99 -14.11 12.12 9.37
C HIS A 99 -14.40 12.04 10.87
N SER A 100 -14.55 10.82 11.42
CA SER A 100 -14.71 10.66 12.88
C SER A 100 -13.45 11.05 13.67
N GLY A 101 -12.27 11.04 13.03
CA GLY A 101 -10.99 11.31 13.68
C GLY A 101 -10.53 10.22 14.66
N ILE A 102 -11.25 9.10 14.77
CA ILE A 102 -11.00 8.04 15.76
C ILE A 102 -9.85 7.11 15.33
N VAL A 103 -9.61 6.97 14.03
CA VAL A 103 -8.59 6.06 13.49
C VAL A 103 -7.63 6.80 12.56
N SER A 104 -6.39 6.32 12.50
CA SER A 104 -5.42 6.76 11.49
C SER A 104 -5.75 6.16 10.11
N ILE A 105 -5.24 6.80 9.06
CA ILE A 105 -5.33 6.29 7.69
C ILE A 105 -4.78 4.86 7.63
N GLY A 106 -5.46 3.98 6.89
CA GLY A 106 -5.12 2.57 6.75
C GLY A 106 -5.83 1.64 7.74
N ASN A 107 -6.31 2.18 8.86
CA ASN A 107 -6.99 1.43 9.92
C ASN A 107 -8.52 1.42 9.79
N GLU A 108 -9.07 1.78 8.63
CA GLU A 108 -10.51 1.76 8.36
C GLU A 108 -11.06 0.34 8.12
N HIS A 109 -10.61 -0.66 8.90
CA HIS A 109 -10.94 -2.08 8.73
C HIS A 109 -12.44 -2.36 8.67
N LYS A 110 -13.26 -1.56 9.38
CA LYS A 110 -14.72 -1.67 9.40
C LYS A 110 -15.39 -1.31 8.06
N ALA A 111 -14.68 -0.65 7.15
CA ALA A 111 -15.16 -0.38 5.79
C ALA A 111 -14.80 -1.49 4.78
N THR A 112 -14.17 -2.60 5.21
CA THR A 112 -13.80 -3.69 4.31
C THR A 112 -15.05 -4.41 3.80
N ILE A 113 -15.19 -4.49 2.47
CA ILE A 113 -16.22 -5.30 1.79
C ILE A 113 -15.69 -6.70 1.53
N LEU A 114 -14.46 -6.79 1.02
CA LEU A 114 -13.84 -8.05 0.60
C LEU A 114 -12.33 -8.00 0.84
N GLY A 115 -11.80 -9.00 1.56
CA GLY A 115 -10.37 -9.26 1.60
C GLY A 115 -9.94 -10.08 0.38
N PHE A 116 -8.85 -9.68 -0.28
CA PHE A 116 -8.32 -10.42 -1.42
C PHE A 116 -7.54 -11.63 -0.93
N ARG A 117 -7.97 -12.85 -1.29
CA ARG A 117 -7.38 -14.10 -0.78
C ARG A 117 -5.88 -14.18 -1.07
N ASN A 118 -5.47 -13.76 -2.27
CA ASN A 118 -4.07 -13.75 -2.68
C ASN A 118 -3.23 -12.76 -1.86
N PHE A 119 -3.84 -11.82 -1.14
CA PHE A 119 -3.17 -10.86 -0.28
C PHE A 119 -3.37 -11.15 1.22
N ALA A 120 -4.05 -12.22 1.64
CA ALA A 120 -4.50 -12.40 3.02
C ALA A 120 -3.39 -12.28 4.09
N HIS A 121 -2.15 -12.62 3.76
CA HIS A 121 -0.98 -12.49 4.64
C HIS A 121 0.01 -11.41 4.18
N GLY A 122 -0.32 -10.64 3.15
CA GLY A 122 0.60 -9.82 2.39
C GLY A 122 1.48 -10.67 1.46
N ILE A 123 1.77 -10.14 0.27
CA ILE A 123 2.60 -10.79 -0.75
C ILE A 123 3.83 -9.96 -1.04
N MET A 124 4.85 -10.61 -1.57
CA MET A 124 6.01 -9.93 -2.15
C MET A 124 5.72 -9.63 -3.62
N ILE A 125 5.94 -8.38 -4.03
CA ILE A 125 5.75 -7.92 -5.40
C ILE A 125 7.01 -7.16 -5.82
N PRO A 126 7.60 -7.44 -7.00
CA PRO A 126 8.71 -6.65 -7.51
C PRO A 126 8.25 -5.19 -7.68
N TYR A 127 9.18 -4.24 -7.59
CA TYR A 127 8.89 -2.82 -7.84
C TYR A 127 8.66 -2.54 -9.34
N VAL A 128 7.60 -3.13 -9.90
CA VAL A 128 7.20 -3.09 -11.30
C VAL A 128 5.67 -2.93 -11.33
N ALA A 129 5.17 -1.80 -11.85
CA ALA A 129 3.74 -1.46 -11.83
C ALA A 129 2.85 -2.56 -12.40
N ASN A 130 3.18 -3.08 -13.59
CA ASN A 130 2.40 -4.13 -14.26
C ASN A 130 2.26 -5.42 -13.42
N ALA A 131 3.26 -5.73 -12.58
CA ALA A 131 3.19 -6.90 -11.70
C ALA A 131 2.16 -6.72 -10.58
N LEU A 132 2.09 -5.50 -10.02
CA LEU A 132 1.07 -5.16 -9.03
C LEU A 132 -0.32 -5.10 -9.67
N GLU A 133 -0.46 -4.45 -10.82
CA GLU A 133 -1.72 -4.34 -11.56
C GLU A 133 -2.32 -5.71 -11.87
N ALA A 134 -1.53 -6.61 -12.44
CA ALA A 134 -1.98 -7.97 -12.76
C ALA A 134 -2.51 -8.69 -11.51
N LYS A 135 -1.83 -8.53 -10.37
CA LYS A 135 -2.27 -9.15 -9.10
C LYS A 135 -3.52 -8.53 -8.50
N LEU A 136 -3.71 -7.23 -8.67
CA LEU A 136 -4.95 -6.56 -8.28
C LEU A 136 -6.12 -7.00 -9.19
N ALA A 137 -5.89 -7.09 -10.50
CA ALA A 137 -6.89 -7.48 -11.48
C ALA A 137 -7.39 -8.94 -11.30
N GLU A 138 -6.55 -9.84 -10.78
CA GLU A 138 -6.97 -11.20 -10.38
C GLU A 138 -8.12 -11.20 -9.34
N ASN A 139 -8.29 -10.12 -8.57
CA ASN A 139 -9.29 -9.99 -7.52
C ASN A 139 -10.39 -8.97 -7.85
N VAL A 140 -10.11 -8.00 -8.73
CA VAL A 140 -11.02 -6.92 -9.12
C VAL A 140 -10.95 -6.80 -10.65
N PRO A 141 -11.79 -7.54 -11.40
CA PRO A 141 -11.78 -7.50 -12.86
C PRO A 141 -11.94 -6.10 -13.45
N GLU A 142 -12.61 -5.20 -12.73
CA GLU A 142 -12.80 -3.79 -13.08
C GLU A 142 -11.49 -2.98 -13.13
N LEU A 143 -10.39 -3.51 -12.60
CA LEU A 143 -9.04 -2.92 -12.68
C LEU A 143 -8.25 -3.32 -13.94
N THR A 144 -8.82 -4.18 -14.80
CA THR A 144 -8.15 -4.59 -16.04
C THR A 144 -8.05 -3.40 -17.00
N ILE A 145 -6.83 -3.09 -17.43
CA ILE A 145 -6.51 -2.03 -18.42
C ILE A 145 -6.19 -2.61 -19.80
#